data_AF-A0A0K0FWV2-F1
#
_entry.id   AF-A0A0K0FWV2-F1
#
_cell.length_a   1.000
_cell.length_b   1.000
_cell.length_c   1.000
_cell.angle_alpha   90.00
_cell.angle_beta   90.00
_cell.angle_gamma   90.00
#
_symmetry.space_group_name_H-M   'P 1'
#
loop_
_entity.id
_entity.type
_entity.pdbx_description
1 polymer ?
#
loop_
_entity_poly.entity_id
_entity_poly.type
_entity_poly.pdbx_seq_one_letter_code
_entity_poly.pdbx_strand_id
1 'polypeptide(L)'
;MSSVLCCFGQQENELKNSQTRKMVTKDSKNNKKIIKVLLLGSGESGKSTFIKQMVLIHGAGEFSEEEIKEYQNQIYQNIIMAMRILVSAKEKLEIEWENDGNKRYAELIVRLASTDIERTININKFLEVCPKIKKLWNDNGIKETFNKRNRFQLTESCKYFFDNLDRIGTVEYIPTNQDILYCRKASRGITEHFFEIKKIPFMFIDVGGQRSQRQKWFQCFQDITAMLFMVASSEYDQVSYYRIIFFIN
;
A
#
# COMPACT_ATOMS: atom_id res chain seq x y z
N MET A 1 -15.81 -0.22 22.24
CA MET A 1 -16.01 1.13 21.65
C MET A 1 -14.98 1.38 20.55
N SER A 2 -14.90 0.51 19.54
CA SER A 2 -13.85 0.51 18.49
C SER A 2 -14.41 0.76 17.08
N SER A 3 -15.68 1.18 16.99
CA SER A 3 -16.41 1.40 15.74
C SER A 3 -16.43 2.86 15.27
N VAL A 4 -15.81 3.79 16.00
CA VAL A 4 -16.05 5.23 15.80
C VAL A 4 -14.89 5.93 15.08
N LEU A 5 -13.63 5.50 15.22
CA LEU A 5 -12.48 6.23 14.65
C LEU A 5 -12.08 5.83 13.20
N CYS A 6 -12.39 4.60 12.77
CA CYS A 6 -12.19 4.16 11.37
C CYS A 6 -13.25 4.73 10.42
N CYS A 7 -14.39 5.16 10.97
CA CYS A 7 -15.50 5.70 10.19
C CYS A 7 -15.24 7.10 9.64
N PHE A 8 -14.41 7.93 10.27
CA PHE A 8 -14.29 9.34 9.87
C PHE A 8 -13.52 9.56 8.56
N GLY A 9 -12.37 8.91 8.37
CA GLY A 9 -11.61 9.00 7.11
C GLY A 9 -12.30 8.27 5.94
N GLN A 10 -13.09 7.23 6.23
CA GLN A 10 -13.99 6.62 5.24
C GLN A 10 -15.17 7.56 4.93
N GLN A 11 -15.74 8.23 5.94
CA GLN A 11 -16.85 9.17 5.76
C GLN A 11 -16.45 10.39 4.95
N GLU A 12 -15.25 10.96 5.10
CA GLU A 12 -14.83 12.11 4.27
C GLU A 12 -14.59 11.74 2.81
N ASN A 13 -13.94 10.60 2.55
CA ASN A 13 -13.80 10.08 1.19
C ASN A 13 -15.16 9.66 0.61
N GLU A 14 -16.07 9.12 1.41
CA GLU A 14 -17.47 8.89 1.03
C GLU A 14 -18.24 10.18 0.81
N LEU A 15 -17.97 11.26 1.56
CA LEU A 15 -18.59 12.58 1.41
C LEU A 15 -18.09 13.30 0.17
N LYS A 16 -16.78 13.27 -0.12
CA LYS A 16 -16.20 13.76 -1.37
C LYS A 16 -16.68 12.93 -2.55
N ASN A 17 -16.62 11.59 -2.47
CA ASN A 17 -17.21 10.72 -3.48
C ASN A 17 -18.72 10.93 -3.62
N SER A 18 -19.44 11.28 -2.56
CA SER A 18 -20.87 11.59 -2.57
C SER A 18 -21.14 12.95 -3.21
N GLN A 19 -20.31 13.97 -2.97
CA GLN A 19 -20.41 15.26 -3.63
C GLN A 19 -20.07 15.15 -5.12
N THR A 20 -18.98 14.45 -5.48
CA THR A 20 -18.63 14.15 -6.88
C THR A 20 -19.72 13.29 -7.52
N ARG A 21 -20.25 12.26 -6.85
CA ARG A 21 -21.41 11.48 -7.31
C ARG A 21 -22.63 12.36 -7.52
N LYS A 22 -22.93 13.30 -6.62
CA LYS A 22 -24.06 14.24 -6.74
C LYS A 22 -23.90 15.21 -7.90
N MET A 23 -22.67 15.67 -8.17
CA MET A 23 -22.37 16.50 -9.35
C MET A 23 -22.52 15.68 -10.64
N VAL A 24 -21.94 14.48 -10.69
CA VAL A 24 -22.03 13.57 -11.84
C VAL A 24 -23.47 13.07 -12.08
N THR A 25 -24.27 12.82 -11.04
CA THR A 25 -25.69 12.45 -11.19
C THR A 25 -26.59 13.63 -11.57
N LYS A 26 -26.26 14.87 -11.14
CA LYS A 26 -26.92 16.06 -11.68
C LYS A 26 -26.61 16.25 -13.17
N ASP A 27 -25.37 15.98 -13.59
CA ASP A 27 -24.97 15.99 -15.01
C ASP A 27 -25.48 14.79 -15.81
N SER A 28 -25.95 13.72 -15.16
CA SER A 28 -26.72 12.66 -15.82
C SER A 28 -28.05 13.19 -16.39
N LYS A 29 -28.54 14.36 -15.96
CA LYS A 29 -29.65 15.05 -16.67
C LYS A 29 -29.26 15.51 -18.07
N ASN A 30 -27.96 15.57 -18.39
CA ASN A 30 -27.40 15.80 -19.73
C ASN A 30 -27.02 14.51 -20.49
N ASN A 31 -27.54 13.33 -20.11
CA ASN A 31 -27.33 12.06 -20.82
C ASN A 31 -25.87 11.58 -20.96
N LYS A 32 -24.91 12.13 -20.20
CA LYS A 32 -23.52 11.62 -20.25
C LYS A 32 -23.42 10.29 -19.50
N LYS A 33 -23.30 9.20 -20.26
CA LYS A 33 -23.12 7.84 -19.73
C LYS A 33 -21.79 7.75 -18.95
N ILE A 34 -21.86 7.37 -17.67
CA ILE A 34 -20.67 7.11 -16.83
C ILE A 34 -19.93 5.89 -17.37
N ILE A 35 -18.63 6.02 -17.59
CA ILE A 35 -17.77 4.91 -17.99
C ILE A 35 -17.29 4.18 -16.74
N LYS A 36 -17.76 2.96 -16.53
CA LYS A 36 -17.36 2.12 -15.40
C LYS A 36 -16.19 1.22 -15.78
N VAL A 37 -15.06 1.36 -15.10
CA VAL A 37 -13.83 0.60 -15.34
C VAL A 37 -13.51 -0.26 -14.11
N LEU A 38 -13.49 -1.58 -14.27
CA LEU A 38 -13.12 -2.51 -13.21
C LEU A 38 -11.61 -2.79 -13.25
N LEU A 39 -10.92 -2.54 -12.13
CA LEU A 39 -9.50 -2.85 -11.97
C LEU A 39 -9.31 -4.28 -11.45
N LEU A 40 -8.65 -5.14 -12.21
CA LEU A 40 -8.37 -6.52 -11.83
C LEU A 40 -6.87 -6.79 -11.78
N GLY A 41 -6.46 -7.79 -11.01
CA GLY A 41 -5.06 -8.22 -10.91
C GLY A 41 -4.74 -8.86 -9.57
N SER A 42 -3.58 -9.52 -9.47
CA SER A 42 -3.06 -10.10 -8.22
C SER A 42 -2.91 -9.05 -7.10
N GLY A 43 -2.69 -9.51 -5.87
CA GLY A 43 -2.18 -8.58 -4.85
C GLY A 43 -0.89 -7.93 -5.37
N GLU A 44 -0.67 -6.66 -5.05
CA GLU A 44 0.57 -5.93 -5.42
C GLU A 44 0.79 -5.65 -6.92
N SER A 45 -0.15 -6.02 -7.79
CA SER A 45 -0.13 -5.73 -9.23
C SER A 45 -0.20 -4.24 -9.63
N GLY A 46 -0.16 -3.29 -8.68
CA GLY A 46 -0.17 -1.86 -8.95
C GLY A 46 -1.54 -1.17 -9.06
N LYS A 47 -2.66 -1.85 -8.81
CA LYS A 47 -4.03 -1.24 -8.90
C LYS A 47 -4.19 0.01 -8.05
N SER A 48 -3.87 -0.08 -6.76
CA SER A 48 -3.98 1.07 -5.85
C SER A 48 -3.01 2.19 -6.24
N THR A 49 -1.84 1.85 -6.80
CA THR A 49 -0.88 2.83 -7.32
C THR A 49 -1.43 3.55 -8.55
N PHE A 50 -2.12 2.84 -9.45
CA PHE A 50 -2.84 3.44 -10.57
C PHE A 50 -3.91 4.42 -10.08
N ILE A 51 -4.73 4.04 -9.09
CA ILE A 51 -5.73 4.95 -8.51
C ILE A 51 -5.09 6.19 -7.89
N LYS A 52 -3.98 6.06 -7.14
CA LYS A 52 -3.25 7.21 -6.59
C LYS A 52 -2.75 8.15 -7.69
N GLN A 53 -2.26 7.62 -8.81
CA GLN A 53 -1.88 8.43 -9.97
C GLN A 53 -3.09 9.16 -10.58
N MET A 54 -4.26 8.52 -10.61
CA MET A 54 -5.49 9.17 -11.08
C MET A 54 -5.89 10.35 -10.19
N VAL A 55 -5.72 10.26 -8.87
CA VAL A 55 -5.92 11.38 -7.94
C VAL A 55 -4.99 12.55 -8.25
N LEU A 56 -3.71 12.27 -8.55
CA LEU A 56 -2.72 13.29 -8.86
C LEU A 56 -2.92 13.95 -10.24
N ILE A 57 -3.40 13.20 -11.24
CA ILE A 57 -3.49 13.70 -12.63
C ILE A 57 -4.89 14.27 -12.94
N HIS A 58 -5.94 13.64 -12.42
CA HIS A 58 -7.33 13.92 -12.76
C HIS A 58 -8.22 14.26 -11.56
N GLY A 59 -7.69 14.17 -10.33
CA GLY A 59 -8.36 14.56 -9.10
C GLY A 59 -7.97 15.97 -8.66
N ALA A 60 -7.80 16.15 -7.35
CA ALA A 60 -7.40 17.42 -6.74
C ALA A 60 -5.93 17.80 -7.02
N GLY A 61 -5.13 16.89 -7.59
CA GLY A 61 -3.68 17.09 -7.78
C GLY A 61 -2.84 16.83 -6.52
N GLU A 62 -3.49 16.75 -5.36
CA GLU A 62 -2.89 16.54 -4.05
C GLU A 62 -3.77 15.63 -3.17
N PHE A 63 -3.17 15.10 -2.11
CA PHE A 63 -3.87 14.35 -1.06
C PHE A 63 -4.25 15.30 0.08
N SER A 64 -5.37 15.04 0.76
CA SER A 64 -5.75 15.88 1.91
C SER A 64 -4.77 15.74 3.08
N GLU A 65 -4.76 16.71 4.00
CA GLU A 65 -3.93 16.62 5.21
C GLU A 65 -4.22 15.36 6.03
N GLU A 66 -5.48 14.93 6.06
CA GLU A 66 -5.90 13.70 6.76
C GLU A 66 -5.35 12.45 6.07
N GLU A 67 -5.43 12.40 4.73
CA GLU A 67 -4.86 11.31 3.94
C GLU A 67 -3.35 11.26 4.09
N ILE A 68 -2.68 12.41 4.06
CA ILE A 68 -1.23 12.53 4.26
C ILE A 68 -0.84 11.97 5.64
N LYS A 69 -1.57 12.32 6.71
CA LYS A 69 -1.35 11.77 8.06
C LYS A 69 -1.59 10.26 8.12
N GLU A 70 -2.61 9.76 7.44
CA GLU A 70 -2.85 8.32 7.37
C GLU A 70 -1.71 7.59 6.64
N TYR A 71 -1.27 8.13 5.50
CA TYR A 71 -0.15 7.59 4.75
C TYR A 71 1.16 7.65 5.53
N GLN A 72 1.38 8.70 6.32
CA GLN A 72 2.55 8.81 7.19
C GLN A 72 2.63 7.63 8.16
N ASN A 73 1.54 7.36 8.87
CA ASN A 73 1.46 6.21 9.78
C ASN A 73 1.64 4.87 9.06
N GLN A 74 1.06 4.74 7.86
CA GLN A 74 1.21 3.53 7.05
C GLN A 74 2.65 3.33 6.55
N ILE A 75 3.37 4.41 6.22
CA ILE A 75 4.78 4.36 5.80
C ILE A 75 5.65 3.84 6.94
N TYR A 76 5.45 4.34 8.17
CA TYR A 76 6.16 3.84 9.34
C TYR A 76 5.95 2.34 9.57
N GLN A 77 4.71 1.88 9.44
CA GLN A 77 4.37 0.46 9.52
C GLN A 77 5.07 -0.36 8.43
N ASN A 78 5.07 0.13 7.20
CA ASN A 78 5.70 -0.55 6.07
C ASN A 78 7.20 -0.72 6.28
N ILE A 79 7.89 0.32 6.78
CA ILE A 79 9.33 0.29 7.07
C ILE A 79 9.65 -0.74 8.15
N ILE A 80 8.93 -0.72 9.27
CA ILE A 80 9.16 -1.63 10.39
C ILE A 80 8.85 -3.08 9.99
N MET A 81 7.75 -3.29 9.26
CA MET A 81 7.36 -4.61 8.78
C MET A 81 8.37 -5.17 7.78
N ALA A 82 8.84 -4.35 6.83
CA ALA A 82 9.85 -4.76 5.87
C ALA A 82 11.17 -5.14 6.56
N MET A 83 11.60 -4.37 7.58
CA MET A 83 12.81 -4.70 8.33
C MET A 83 12.63 -5.97 9.16
N ARG A 84 11.46 -6.19 9.78
CA ARG A 84 11.17 -7.49 10.44
C ARG A 84 11.33 -8.65 9.46
N ILE A 85 10.74 -8.54 8.27
CA ILE A 85 10.83 -9.58 7.24
C ILE A 85 12.29 -9.86 6.89
N LEU A 86 13.10 -8.82 6.67
CA LEU A 86 14.52 -8.98 6.38
C LEU A 86 15.28 -9.67 7.52
N VAL A 87 15.05 -9.27 8.77
CA VAL A 87 15.67 -9.92 9.94
C VAL A 87 15.29 -11.40 10.03
N SER A 88 14.00 -11.72 9.89
CA SER A 88 13.54 -13.12 9.92
C SER A 88 14.04 -13.93 8.72
N ALA A 89 14.20 -13.31 7.55
CA ALA A 89 14.75 -13.97 6.37
C ALA A 89 16.25 -14.23 6.52
N LYS A 90 17.01 -13.29 7.11
CA LYS A 90 18.43 -13.46 7.43
C LYS A 90 18.65 -14.70 8.30
N GLU A 91 17.86 -14.84 9.37
CA GLU A 91 17.93 -16.00 10.27
C GLU A 91 17.65 -17.32 9.53
N LYS A 92 16.63 -17.36 8.68
CA LYS A 92 16.29 -18.55 7.87
C LYS A 92 17.31 -18.88 6.79
N LEU A 93 18.03 -17.88 6.30
CA LEU A 93 19.09 -18.05 5.30
C LEU A 93 20.46 -18.30 5.95
N GLU A 94 20.52 -18.35 7.28
CA GLU A 94 21.74 -18.56 8.06
C GLU A 94 22.86 -17.57 7.72
N ILE A 95 22.49 -16.35 7.35
CA ILE A 95 23.45 -15.27 7.05
C ILE A 95 23.91 -14.66 8.37
N GLU A 96 25.23 -14.47 8.55
CA GLU A 96 25.79 -13.87 9.76
C GLU A 96 25.59 -12.35 9.81
N TRP A 97 25.71 -11.76 11.00
CA TRP A 97 25.76 -10.30 11.13
C TRP A 97 27.18 -9.83 10.78
N GLU A 98 27.29 -8.68 10.12
CA GLU A 98 28.60 -8.01 10.04
C GLU A 98 28.97 -7.39 11.39
N ASN A 99 27.98 -6.86 12.11
CA ASN A 99 28.15 -6.30 13.43
C ASN A 99 27.21 -6.98 14.44
N ASP A 100 27.77 -7.76 15.37
CA ASP A 100 26.99 -8.47 16.40
C ASP A 100 26.12 -7.56 17.27
N GLY A 101 26.48 -6.28 17.42
CA GLY A 101 25.66 -5.28 18.10
C GLY A 101 24.28 -5.09 17.46
N ASN A 102 24.15 -5.37 16.17
CA ASN A 102 22.89 -5.30 15.42
C ASN A 102 21.88 -6.36 15.85
N LYS A 103 22.31 -7.47 16.47
CA LYS A 103 21.41 -8.50 17.01
C LYS A 103 20.40 -7.92 18.00
N ARG A 104 20.82 -7.01 18.87
CA ARG A 104 19.93 -6.34 19.84
C ARG A 104 18.90 -5.45 19.15
N TYR A 105 19.27 -4.80 18.04
CA TYR A 105 18.35 -3.98 17.25
C TYR A 105 17.33 -4.85 16.51
N ALA A 106 17.78 -5.97 15.95
CA ALA A 106 16.93 -6.96 15.30
C ALA A 106 15.87 -7.53 16.26
N GLU A 107 16.27 -7.94 17.46
CA GLU A 107 15.35 -8.44 18.50
C GLU A 107 14.30 -7.40 18.89
N LEU A 108 14.68 -6.12 19.00
CA LEU A 108 13.75 -5.02 19.26
C LEU A 108 12.70 -4.88 18.14
N ILE A 109 13.14 -4.86 16.87
CA ILE A 109 12.23 -4.72 15.71
C ILE A 109 11.26 -5.90 15.62
N VAL A 110 11.75 -7.13 15.83
CA VAL A 110 10.91 -8.32 15.84
C VAL A 110 9.86 -8.25 16.95
N ARG A 111 10.24 -7.86 18.17
CA ARG A 111 9.30 -7.72 19.30
C ARG A 111 8.23 -6.67 19.01
N LEU A 112 8.61 -5.50 18.51
CA LEU A 112 7.66 -4.43 18.18
C LEU A 112 6.63 -4.89 17.16
N ALA A 113 7.04 -5.64 16.15
CA ALA A 113 6.08 -6.08 15.15
C ALA A 113 5.23 -7.29 15.63
N SER A 114 5.57 -7.96 16.73
CA SER A 114 4.83 -9.11 17.29
C SER A 114 3.76 -8.73 18.32
N THR A 115 3.92 -7.62 19.03
CA THR A 115 2.95 -7.13 20.03
C THR A 115 1.88 -6.24 19.39
N ASP A 116 0.84 -6.82 18.78
CA ASP A 116 -0.42 -6.13 18.37
C ASP A 116 -0.30 -4.71 17.74
N ILE A 117 0.78 -4.45 16.99
CA ILE A 117 1.05 -3.17 16.30
C ILE A 117 0.37 -3.11 14.92
N GLU A 118 -0.72 -3.86 14.71
CA GLU A 118 -1.61 -3.61 13.57
C GLU A 118 -2.42 -2.31 13.74
N ARG A 119 -2.45 -1.67 14.93
CA ARG A 119 -3.42 -0.60 15.20
C ARG A 119 -2.92 0.82 15.04
N THR A 120 -1.67 1.16 15.37
CA THR A 120 -1.01 2.42 14.98
C THR A 120 0.41 2.46 15.54
N ILE A 121 1.41 2.74 14.70
CA ILE A 121 2.74 3.12 15.16
C ILE A 121 2.71 4.63 15.33
N ASN A 122 2.83 5.13 16.56
CA ASN A 122 2.93 6.57 16.75
C ASN A 122 4.31 7.08 16.30
N ILE A 123 4.36 8.36 15.94
CA ILE A 123 5.58 9.01 15.45
C ILE A 123 6.76 8.84 16.43
N ASN A 124 6.53 9.00 17.73
CA ASN A 124 7.58 8.88 18.74
C ASN A 124 8.25 7.50 18.73
N LYS A 125 7.46 6.43 18.58
CA LYS A 125 7.99 5.07 18.52
C LYS A 125 8.77 4.83 17.24
N PHE A 126 8.29 5.36 16.11
CA PHE A 126 9.03 5.28 14.85
C PHE A 126 10.38 6.00 14.95
N LEU A 127 10.40 7.23 15.47
CA LEU A 127 11.62 8.02 15.64
C LEU A 127 12.64 7.33 16.55
N GLU A 128 12.18 6.65 17.62
CA GLU A 128 13.05 5.88 18.51
C GLU A 128 13.76 4.73 17.75
N VAL A 129 13.08 4.07 16.83
CA VAL A 129 13.59 2.87 16.14
C VAL A 129 14.26 3.16 14.81
N CYS A 130 13.93 4.28 14.15
CA CYS A 130 14.43 4.64 12.83
C CYS A 130 15.98 4.60 12.74
N PRO A 131 16.76 5.15 13.71
CA PRO A 131 18.22 5.05 13.68
C PRO A 131 18.73 3.61 13.77
N LYS A 132 18.00 2.73 14.45
CA LYS A 132 18.33 1.30 14.60
C LYS A 132 18.06 0.57 13.28
N ILE A 133 16.93 0.86 12.62
CA ILE A 133 16.61 0.37 11.27
C ILE A 133 17.68 0.81 10.27
N LYS A 134 18.15 2.07 10.36
CA LYS A 134 19.24 2.57 9.51
C LYS A 134 20.54 1.79 9.71
N LYS A 135 20.91 1.47 10.96
CA LYS A 135 22.09 0.62 11.24
C LYS A 135 21.93 -0.79 10.68
N LEU A 136 20.73 -1.39 10.81
CA LEU A 136 20.43 -2.69 10.22
C LEU A 136 20.52 -2.66 8.69
N TRP A 137 19.96 -1.63 8.04
CA TRP A 137 20.01 -1.51 6.57
C TRP A 137 21.44 -1.37 6.03
N ASN A 138 22.35 -0.81 6.83
CA ASN A 138 23.74 -0.65 6.45
C ASN A 138 24.59 -1.91 6.66
N ASP A 139 24.11 -2.90 7.43
CA ASP A 139 24.79 -4.17 7.72
C ASP A 139 24.85 -5.05 6.46
N ASN A 140 26.04 -5.59 6.17
CA ASN A 140 26.24 -6.45 4.99
C ASN A 140 25.39 -7.73 5.02
N GLY A 141 25.09 -8.30 6.19
CA GLY A 141 24.21 -9.46 6.31
C GLY A 141 22.76 -9.15 5.89
N ILE A 142 22.27 -7.95 6.21
CA ILE A 142 20.93 -7.51 5.76
C ILE A 142 20.93 -7.17 4.27
N LYS A 143 21.98 -6.54 3.75
CA LYS A 143 22.12 -6.27 2.31
C LYS A 143 22.18 -7.57 1.50
N GLU A 144 22.94 -8.57 1.96
CA GLU A 144 22.98 -9.88 1.33
C GLU A 144 21.60 -10.56 1.36
N THR A 145 20.92 -10.50 2.50
CA THR A 145 19.54 -11.00 2.64
C THR A 145 18.60 -10.33 1.64
N PHE A 146 18.67 -9.01 1.48
CA PHE A 146 17.88 -8.26 0.50
C PHE A 146 18.20 -8.63 -0.96
N ASN A 147 19.46 -8.98 -1.27
CA ASN A 147 19.81 -9.47 -2.60
C ASN A 147 19.16 -10.83 -2.92
N LYS A 148 18.83 -11.61 -1.89
CA LYS A 148 18.09 -12.89 -1.98
C LYS A 148 16.57 -12.71 -1.78
N ARG A 149 16.03 -11.49 -1.92
CA ARG A 149 14.61 -11.17 -1.66
C ARG A 149 13.61 -11.95 -2.50
N ASN A 150 13.99 -12.50 -3.67
CA ASN A 150 13.10 -13.35 -4.45
C ASN A 150 12.73 -14.67 -3.72
N ARG A 151 13.48 -15.07 -2.69
CA ARG A 151 13.21 -16.27 -1.88
C ARG A 151 12.14 -16.08 -0.79
N PHE A 152 11.66 -14.87 -0.58
CA PHE A 152 10.66 -14.56 0.45
C PHE A 152 9.77 -13.38 0.03
N GLN A 153 8.67 -13.17 0.76
CA GLN A 153 7.74 -12.09 0.45
C GLN A 153 8.21 -10.78 1.09
N LEU A 154 8.65 -9.82 0.27
CA LEU A 154 9.09 -8.49 0.69
C LEU A 154 8.58 -7.45 -0.30
N THR A 155 7.95 -6.39 0.20
CA THR A 155 7.47 -5.29 -0.64
C THR A 155 8.63 -4.65 -1.41
N GLU A 156 8.52 -4.52 -2.74
CA GLU A 156 9.57 -3.95 -3.59
C GLU A 156 9.95 -2.50 -3.20
N SER A 157 8.98 -1.72 -2.71
CA SER A 157 9.19 -0.33 -2.32
C SER A 157 9.99 -0.14 -1.03
N CYS A 158 10.32 -1.21 -0.30
CA CYS A 158 11.03 -1.07 0.98
C CYS A 158 12.41 -0.41 0.83
N LYS A 159 13.13 -0.69 -0.27
CA LYS A 159 14.44 -0.09 -0.57
C LYS A 159 14.33 1.43 -0.65
N TYR A 160 13.32 1.94 -1.36
CA TYR A 160 13.08 3.39 -1.46
C TYR A 160 12.97 4.03 -0.08
N PHE A 161 12.21 3.43 0.83
CA PHE A 161 12.07 3.98 2.18
C PHE A 161 13.35 3.84 3.02
N PHE A 162 14.05 2.70 2.93
CA PHE A 162 15.30 2.50 3.67
C PHE A 162 16.40 3.49 3.24
N ASP A 163 16.49 3.78 1.95
CA ASP A 163 17.44 4.75 1.41
C ASP A 163 17.10 6.20 1.78
N ASN A 164 15.84 6.46 2.20
CA ASN A 164 15.34 7.79 2.56
C ASN A 164 15.08 7.95 4.07
N LEU A 165 15.60 7.06 4.92
CA LEU A 165 15.36 7.10 6.38
C LEU A 165 15.80 8.41 7.03
N ASP A 166 16.79 9.10 6.49
CA ASP A 166 17.25 10.39 7.01
C ASP A 166 16.20 11.49 6.89
N ARG A 167 15.42 11.48 5.79
CA ARG A 167 14.32 12.41 5.57
C ARG A 167 13.04 11.95 6.29
N ILE A 168 12.78 10.64 6.31
CA ILE A 168 11.56 10.06 6.88
C ILE A 168 11.62 10.03 8.42
N GLY A 169 12.82 9.93 8.98
CA GLY A 169 13.09 9.85 10.42
C GLY A 169 13.17 11.20 11.14
N THR A 170 12.65 12.29 10.56
CA THR A 170 12.59 13.61 11.21
C THR A 170 11.22 13.85 11.84
N VAL A 171 11.15 14.76 12.81
CA VAL A 171 9.89 15.13 13.49
C VAL A 171 8.96 15.87 12.53
N GLU A 172 9.54 16.63 11.60
CA GLU A 172 8.87 17.46 10.61
C GLU A 172 8.55 16.70 9.31
N TYR A 173 8.78 15.37 9.27
CA TYR A 173 8.55 14.59 8.06
C TYR A 173 7.08 14.65 7.62
N ILE A 174 6.85 15.18 6.41
CA ILE A 174 5.57 15.13 5.71
C ILE A 174 5.75 14.25 4.47
N PRO A 175 4.93 13.19 4.28
CA PRO A 175 4.99 12.36 3.10
C PRO A 175 4.83 13.15 1.80
N THR A 176 5.74 12.92 0.87
CA THR A 176 5.63 13.43 -0.51
C THR A 176 4.67 12.58 -1.33
N ASN A 177 4.23 13.08 -2.49
CA ASN A 177 3.46 12.28 -3.45
C ASN A 177 4.19 10.98 -3.84
N GLN A 178 5.52 11.02 -3.94
CA GLN A 178 6.34 9.82 -4.21
C GLN A 178 6.27 8.82 -3.06
N ASP A 179 6.34 9.28 -1.81
CA ASP A 179 6.20 8.44 -0.62
C ASP A 179 4.82 7.77 -0.59
N ILE A 180 3.77 8.54 -0.89
CA ILE A 180 2.38 8.05 -0.94
C ILE A 180 2.21 7.01 -2.04
N LEU A 181 2.80 7.22 -3.22
CA LEU A 181 2.78 6.25 -4.32
C LEU A 181 3.47 4.93 -3.95
N TYR A 182 4.62 4.98 -3.28
CA TYR A 182 5.35 3.79 -2.81
C TYR A 182 4.75 3.13 -1.57
N CYS A 183 3.89 3.84 -0.85
CA CYS A 183 3.25 3.31 0.36
C CYS A 183 2.28 2.17 0.02
N ARG A 184 2.55 0.98 0.54
CA ARG A 184 1.65 -0.18 0.44
C ARG A 184 0.54 -0.05 1.49
N LYS A 185 -0.71 -0.05 1.02
CA LYS A 185 -1.93 -0.16 1.82
C LYS A 185 -2.80 -1.22 1.14
N ALA A 186 -3.04 -2.36 1.80
CA ALA A 186 -3.78 -3.45 1.18
C ALA A 186 -5.26 -3.06 0.99
N SER A 187 -5.74 -3.04 -0.26
CA SER A 187 -7.18 -2.82 -0.54
C SER A 187 -8.02 -3.94 0.08
N ARG A 188 -8.90 -3.56 1.00
CA ARG A 188 -9.89 -4.45 1.62
C ARG A 188 -11.26 -4.11 1.06
N GLY A 189 -11.96 -5.08 0.50
CA GLY A 189 -13.26 -4.86 -0.11
C GLY A 189 -13.20 -4.23 -1.49
N ILE A 190 -14.24 -3.46 -1.80
CA ILE A 190 -14.50 -2.80 -3.08
C ILE A 190 -14.54 -1.30 -2.80
N THR A 191 -13.79 -0.53 -3.56
CA THR A 191 -13.81 0.94 -3.48
C THR A 191 -14.07 1.53 -4.84
N GLU A 192 -14.92 2.55 -4.89
CA GLU A 192 -15.24 3.27 -6.12
C GLU A 192 -14.58 4.65 -6.08
N HIS A 193 -13.95 5.02 -7.19
CA HIS A 193 -13.25 6.29 -7.36
C HIS A 193 -13.80 7.01 -8.58
N PHE A 194 -14.21 8.26 -8.40
CA PHE A 194 -14.83 9.06 -9.45
C PHE A 194 -13.84 10.10 -9.97
N PHE A 195 -13.68 10.15 -11.29
CA PHE A 195 -12.84 11.14 -11.96
C PHE A 195 -13.56 11.70 -13.18
N GLU A 196 -13.35 12.99 -13.46
CA GLU A 196 -13.76 13.59 -14.73
C GLU A 196 -12.53 13.71 -15.64
N ILE A 197 -12.49 12.94 -16.72
CA ILE A 197 -11.38 12.93 -17.68
C ILE A 197 -11.88 13.54 -18.98
N LYS A 198 -11.34 14.71 -19.36
CA LYS A 198 -11.75 15.44 -20.57
C LYS A 198 -13.28 15.64 -20.66
N LYS A 199 -13.93 16.01 -19.54
CA LYS A 199 -15.39 16.21 -19.41
C LYS A 199 -16.24 14.94 -19.54
N ILE A 200 -15.61 13.76 -19.45
CA ILE A 200 -16.26 12.45 -19.44
C ILE A 200 -16.15 11.88 -18.02
N PRO A 201 -17.27 11.50 -17.39
CA PRO A 201 -17.25 10.91 -16.06
C PRO A 201 -16.81 9.44 -16.10
N PHE A 202 -15.76 9.12 -15.34
CA PHE A 202 -15.25 7.77 -15.12
C PHE A 202 -15.48 7.35 -13.67
N MET A 203 -15.85 6.08 -13.50
CA MET A 203 -15.91 5.39 -12.21
C MET A 203 -14.94 4.21 -12.28
N PHE A 204 -13.86 4.28 -11.51
CA PHE A 204 -12.93 3.16 -11.35
C PHE A 204 -13.31 2.36 -10.12
N ILE A 205 -13.42 1.05 -10.29
CA ILE A 205 -13.76 0.11 -9.23
C ILE A 205 -12.48 -0.66 -8.87
N ASP A 206 -11.86 -0.32 -7.73
CA ASP A 206 -10.70 -1.05 -7.19
C ASP A 206 -11.17 -2.16 -6.24
N VAL A 207 -10.73 -3.38 -6.53
CA VAL A 207 -11.05 -4.57 -5.74
C VAL A 207 -9.78 -5.20 -5.20
N GLY A 208 -9.86 -5.74 -3.99
CA GLY A 208 -8.74 -6.46 -3.38
C GLY A 208 -8.24 -7.61 -4.27
N GLY A 209 -6.95 -7.62 -4.59
CA GLY A 209 -6.31 -8.64 -5.43
C GLY A 209 -5.99 -9.96 -4.72
N GLN A 210 -6.01 -9.95 -3.38
CA GLN A 210 -5.75 -11.13 -2.55
C GLN A 210 -6.86 -12.17 -2.67
N ARG A 211 -6.52 -13.46 -2.55
CA ARG A 211 -7.47 -14.58 -2.72
C ARG A 211 -8.71 -14.46 -1.83
N SER A 212 -8.54 -14.01 -0.58
CA SER A 212 -9.65 -13.78 0.37
C SER A 212 -10.64 -12.71 -0.09
N GLN A 213 -10.22 -11.79 -0.97
CA GLN A 213 -11.06 -10.73 -1.50
C GLN A 213 -11.70 -11.08 -2.85
N ARG A 214 -11.20 -12.11 -3.56
CA ARG A 214 -11.72 -12.50 -4.89
C ARG A 214 -13.17 -12.94 -4.87
N GLN A 215 -13.64 -13.48 -3.74
CA GLN A 215 -15.05 -13.80 -3.55
C GLN A 215 -15.96 -12.57 -3.64
N LYS A 216 -15.45 -11.34 -3.52
CA LYS A 216 -16.25 -10.12 -3.66
C LYS A 216 -16.33 -9.61 -5.10
N TRP A 217 -15.47 -10.12 -6.00
CA TRP A 217 -15.37 -9.58 -7.35
C TRP A 217 -16.69 -9.69 -8.13
N PHE A 218 -17.46 -10.76 -7.93
CA PHE A 218 -18.76 -10.96 -8.61
C PHE A 218 -19.73 -9.78 -8.41
N GLN A 219 -19.60 -9.05 -7.31
CA GLN A 219 -20.46 -7.90 -6.97
C GLN A 219 -20.21 -6.69 -7.88
N CYS A 220 -19.09 -6.67 -8.61
CA CYS A 220 -18.64 -5.52 -9.40
C CYS A 220 -18.73 -5.73 -10.92
N PHE A 221 -19.17 -6.90 -11.40
CA PHE A 221 -19.19 -7.20 -12.84
C PHE A 221 -20.43 -6.69 -13.57
N GLN A 222 -21.47 -6.26 -12.83
CA GLN A 222 -22.67 -5.73 -13.46
C GLN A 222 -22.43 -4.32 -14.02
N ASP A 223 -22.87 -4.10 -15.25
CA ASP A 223 -22.83 -2.81 -15.96
C ASP A 223 -21.44 -2.18 -16.11
N ILE A 224 -20.37 -2.97 -16.12
CA ILE A 224 -19.02 -2.47 -16.41
C ILE A 224 -18.88 -2.13 -17.90
N THR A 225 -18.18 -1.04 -18.20
CA THR A 225 -17.87 -0.64 -19.57
C THR A 225 -16.57 -1.27 -20.05
N ALA A 226 -15.58 -1.41 -19.17
CA ALA A 226 -14.28 -2.01 -19.48
C ALA A 226 -13.65 -2.67 -18.24
N MET A 227 -12.74 -3.61 -18.51
CA MET A 227 -11.86 -4.20 -17.49
C MET A 227 -10.41 -3.81 -17.78
N LEU A 228 -9.71 -3.32 -16.77
CA LEU A 228 -8.27 -3.08 -16.82
C LEU A 228 -7.57 -4.15 -15.98
N PHE A 229 -6.95 -5.11 -16.63
CA PHE A 229 -6.24 -6.21 -15.96
C PHE A 229 -4.76 -5.88 -15.80
N MET A 230 -4.29 -5.79 -14.56
CA MET A 230 -2.92 -5.41 -14.22
C MET A 230 -2.10 -6.61 -13.77
N VAL A 231 -0.87 -6.71 -14.29
CA VAL A 231 0.09 -7.77 -13.99
C VAL A 231 1.42 -7.13 -13.60
N ALA A 232 1.98 -7.54 -12.47
CA ALA A 232 3.35 -7.17 -12.11
C ALA A 232 4.32 -8.06 -12.88
N SER A 233 5.03 -7.48 -13.85
CA SER A 233 6.03 -8.21 -14.65
C SER A 233 7.26 -8.60 -13.85
N SER A 234 7.53 -7.92 -12.72
CA SER A 234 8.64 -8.22 -11.81
C SER A 234 8.38 -9.41 -10.88
N GLU A 235 7.16 -9.95 -10.83
CA GLU A 235 6.80 -11.07 -9.94
C GLU A 235 7.14 -12.45 -10.52
N TYR A 236 7.77 -12.54 -11.70
CA TYR A 236 7.98 -13.81 -12.41
C TYR A 236 8.85 -14.83 -11.65
N ASP A 237 9.79 -14.37 -10.82
CA ASP A 237 10.68 -15.20 -10.00
C ASP A 237 10.34 -15.17 -8.50
N GLN A 238 9.22 -14.52 -8.14
CA GLN A 238 8.81 -14.39 -6.74
C GLN A 238 8.04 -15.61 -6.24
N VAL A 239 8.32 -16.00 -5.00
CA VAL A 239 7.61 -17.11 -4.34
C VAL A 239 6.20 -16.69 -3.96
N SER A 240 5.23 -16.97 -4.83
CA SER A 240 3.81 -16.92 -4.45
C SER A 240 3.48 -18.15 -3.60
N TYR A 241 3.02 -17.97 -2.35
CA TYR A 241 2.53 -19.07 -1.49
C TYR A 241 1.31 -19.83 -2.07
N TYR A 242 0.81 -19.40 -3.22
CA TYR A 242 -0.29 -20.03 -3.94
C TYR A 242 0.05 -20.15 -5.42
N ARG A 243 0.16 -21.41 -5.91
CA ARG A 243 0.11 -21.75 -7.34
C ARG A 243 -1.06 -20.98 -7.97
N ILE A 244 -0.75 -20.13 -8.95
CA ILE A 244 -1.76 -19.55 -9.83
C ILE A 244 -2.28 -20.71 -10.70
N ILE A 245 -3.35 -21.36 -10.25
CA ILE A 245 -4.16 -22.21 -11.12
C ILE A 245 -5.16 -21.26 -11.78
N PHE A 246 -4.86 -20.86 -13.02
CA PHE A 246 -5.89 -20.39 -13.91
C PHE A 246 -6.79 -21.59 -14.20
N PHE A 247 -7.98 -21.63 -13.60
CA PHE A 247 -9.07 -22.42 -14.16
C PHE A 247 -9.63 -21.62 -15.33
N ILE A 248 -9.14 -21.92 -16.53
CA ILE A 248 -9.90 -21.75 -17.76
C ILE A 248 -10.54 -23.13 -17.99
N ASN A 249 -11.83 -23.24 -17.68
CA ASN A 249 -12.71 -24.23 -18.26
C ASN A 249 -13.76 -23.46 -19.06
#